data_AF-A0A5K7S402-F1
#
_entry.id   AF-A0A5K7S402-F1
#
_cell.length_a   1.000
_cell.length_b   1.000
_cell.length_c   1.000
_cell.angle_alpha   90.00
_cell.angle_beta   90.00
_cell.angle_gamma   90.00
#
_symmetry.space_group_name_H-M   'P 1'
#
loop_
_entity.id
_entity.type
_entity.pdbx_description
1 polymer ?
#
loop_
_entity_poly.entity_id
_entity_poly.type
_entity_poly.pdbx_seq_one_letter_code
_entity_poly.pdbx_strand_id
1 'polypeptide(L)'
;MKKIVWLFPMVALFLGITVQQVQAQASISARAFAEVIAALTATETSQLNFGRFSPEEQGGQIYMSPQGVRHATGTLALSGGAFAPAAFYITGASEASFSITLPSTPAVLINVASSKTMLVSDWESVPPRVLVQVNSMAVRWL
;
A
#
# COMPACT_ATOMS: atom_id res chain seq x y z
N MET A 1 26.64 77.53 66.14
CA MET A 1 26.09 77.69 64.77
C MET A 1 26.87 76.81 63.83
N LYS A 2 26.18 75.91 63.10
CA LYS A 2 26.39 75.51 61.69
C LYS A 2 27.86 75.21 61.30
N LYS A 3 28.24 74.01 60.89
CA LYS A 3 27.90 73.46 59.56
C LYS A 3 28.27 71.96 59.51
N ILE A 4 27.28 71.11 59.77
CA ILE A 4 27.28 69.68 59.40
C ILE A 4 27.19 69.62 57.87
N VAL A 5 28.32 69.44 57.19
CA VAL A 5 28.43 69.37 55.71
C VAL A 5 29.29 68.19 55.27
N TRP A 6 29.54 67.20 56.14
CA TRP A 6 30.39 66.04 55.82
C TRP A 6 29.68 64.68 55.97
N LEU A 7 28.36 64.65 55.77
CA LEU A 7 27.57 63.41 55.66
C LEU A 7 26.79 63.36 54.34
N PHE A 8 27.32 63.98 53.29
CA PHE A 8 26.65 64.08 51.98
C PHE A 8 27.17 63.18 50.84
N PRO A 9 28.16 62.26 50.99
CA PRO A 9 28.39 61.24 49.96
C PRO A 9 27.76 59.88 50.30
N MET A 10 27.28 59.65 51.53
CA MET A 10 26.81 58.33 51.98
C MET A 10 25.32 58.05 51.67
N VAL A 11 24.54 59.07 51.32
CA VAL A 11 23.11 58.93 50.95
C VAL A 11 22.91 58.87 49.42
N ALA A 12 23.91 59.24 48.62
CA ALA A 12 23.87 59.13 47.16
C ALA A 12 24.20 57.71 46.64
N LEU A 13 24.64 56.79 47.52
CA LEU A 13 25.06 55.43 47.14
C LEU A 13 23.90 54.42 47.03
N PHE A 14 22.66 54.80 47.35
CA PHE A 14 21.53 53.86 47.48
C PHE A 14 20.29 54.15 46.61
N LEU A 15 20.39 55.05 45.63
CA LEU A 15 19.28 55.40 44.74
C LEU A 15 19.64 55.09 43.29
N GLY A 16 19.48 53.82 42.91
CA GLY A 16 19.65 53.40 41.53
C GLY A 16 19.87 51.90 41.33
N ILE A 17 19.38 51.03 42.23
CA ILE A 17 19.23 49.62 41.87
C ILE A 17 18.05 49.56 40.91
N THR A 18 18.31 49.71 39.62
CA THR A 18 17.34 49.36 38.60
C THR A 18 17.13 47.86 38.72
N VAL A 19 15.95 47.43 39.17
CA VAL A 19 15.54 46.04 39.05
C VAL A 19 15.38 45.80 37.56
N GLN A 20 16.46 45.45 36.87
CA GLN A 20 16.38 44.83 35.56
C GLN A 20 15.68 43.50 35.82
N GLN A 21 14.36 43.47 35.65
CA GLN A 21 13.63 42.22 35.58
C GLN A 21 14.15 41.49 34.34
N VAL A 22 15.19 40.68 34.52
CA VAL A 22 15.65 39.73 33.53
C VAL A 22 14.51 38.72 33.40
N GLN A 23 13.60 38.99 32.47
CA GLN A 23 12.61 38.02 32.04
C GLN A 23 13.40 36.92 31.34
N ALA A 24 13.83 35.90 32.09
CA ALA A 24 14.34 34.68 31.51
C ALA A 24 13.17 34.02 30.77
N GLN A 25 13.02 34.33 29.47
CA GLN A 25 12.06 33.64 28.62
C GLN A 25 12.54 32.19 28.45
N ALA A 26 12.03 31.30 29.30
CA ALA A 26 12.17 29.87 29.10
C ALA A 26 11.37 29.49 27.85
N SER A 27 12.06 29.17 26.76
CA SER A 27 11.44 28.60 25.57
C SER A 27 11.63 27.09 25.59
N ILE A 28 10.53 26.36 25.44
CA ILE A 28 10.53 24.92 25.22
C ILE A 28 10.13 24.71 23.77
N SER A 29 11.06 24.22 22.96
CA SER A 29 10.78 23.87 21.57
C SER A 29 10.36 22.40 21.47
N ALA A 30 9.15 22.15 20.98
CA ALA A 30 8.71 20.82 20.59
C ALA A 30 9.00 20.59 19.11
N ARG A 31 9.38 19.36 18.75
CA ARG A 31 9.56 18.95 17.36
C ARG A 31 8.34 18.16 16.90
N ALA A 32 7.78 18.56 15.76
CA ALA A 32 6.78 17.77 15.04
C ALA A 32 7.48 17.03 13.90
N PHE A 33 7.10 15.77 13.68
CA PHE A 33 7.57 14.95 12.56
C PHE A 33 6.36 14.27 11.90
N ALA A 34 6.48 13.97 10.62
CA ALA A 34 5.58 13.11 9.88
C ALA A 34 6.40 12.20 8.97
N GLU A 35 5.94 10.96 8.79
CA GLU A 35 6.55 9.99 7.88
C GLU A 35 5.67 9.86 6.64
N VAL A 36 6.28 9.99 5.45
CA VAL A 36 5.61 9.73 4.18
C VAL A 36 5.87 8.28 3.80
N ILE A 37 4.80 7.47 3.83
CA ILE A 37 4.86 6.06 3.45
C ILE A 37 4.51 5.87 1.96
N ALA A 38 5.06 4.81 1.36
CA ALA A 38 4.77 4.47 -0.04
C ALA A 38 3.29 4.07 -0.22
N ALA A 39 2.66 4.58 -1.27
CA ALA A 39 1.29 4.23 -1.63
C ALA A 39 1.20 2.77 -2.10
N LEU A 40 0.06 2.13 -1.82
CA LEU A 40 -0.24 0.80 -2.34
C LEU A 40 -0.58 0.88 -3.84
N THR A 41 0.12 0.11 -4.67
CA THR A 41 -0.13 0.03 -6.10
C THR A 41 -0.19 -1.42 -6.57
N ALA A 42 -0.98 -1.68 -7.60
CA ALA A 42 -1.11 -2.98 -8.25
C ALA A 42 -0.84 -2.85 -9.75
N THR A 43 0.11 -3.61 -10.27
CA THR A 43 0.45 -3.62 -11.71
C THR A 43 0.17 -5.00 -12.29
N GLU A 44 -0.61 -5.07 -13.37
CA GLU A 44 -0.82 -6.32 -14.10
C GLU A 44 0.50 -6.74 -14.79
N THR A 45 1.03 -7.90 -14.43
CA THR A 45 2.26 -8.45 -15.01
C THR A 45 1.96 -9.56 -16.01
N SER A 46 0.77 -10.15 -15.94
CA SER A 46 0.30 -11.14 -16.90
C SER A 46 -1.22 -11.08 -17.03
N GLN A 47 -1.72 -11.12 -18.27
CA GLN A 47 -3.14 -11.15 -18.56
C GLN A 47 -3.67 -12.59 -18.52
N LEU A 48 -4.87 -12.78 -17.99
CA LEU A 48 -5.55 -14.07 -18.05
C LEU A 48 -5.77 -14.48 -19.51
N ASN A 49 -5.16 -15.59 -19.89
CA ASN A 49 -5.23 -16.12 -21.23
C ASN A 49 -5.40 -17.64 -21.17
N PHE A 50 -6.54 -18.12 -21.67
CA PHE A 50 -6.85 -19.55 -21.75
C PHE A 50 -6.12 -20.27 -22.90
N GLY A 51 -5.46 -19.53 -23.78
CA GLY A 51 -4.83 -20.01 -24.99
C GLY A 51 -5.85 -20.38 -26.06
N ARG A 52 -5.45 -21.24 -26.98
CA ARG A 52 -6.31 -21.69 -28.08
C ARG A 52 -6.97 -23.01 -27.72
N PHE A 53 -8.25 -23.15 -28.04
CA PHE A 53 -9.01 -24.38 -27.83
C PHE A 53 -10.13 -24.51 -28.86
N SER A 54 -10.65 -25.72 -29.02
CA SER A 54 -11.79 -26.01 -29.86
C SER A 54 -12.91 -26.61 -29.00
N PRO A 55 -14.05 -25.94 -28.84
CA PRO A 55 -15.24 -26.59 -28.33
C PRO A 55 -15.78 -27.48 -29.46
N GLU A 56 -15.58 -28.80 -29.35
CA GLU A 56 -16.22 -29.76 -30.26
C GLU A 56 -17.73 -29.80 -30.00
N GLU A 57 -18.45 -30.81 -30.52
CA GLU A 57 -19.92 -30.80 -30.65
C GLU A 57 -20.69 -30.52 -29.34
N GLN A 58 -20.21 -30.97 -28.19
CA GLN A 58 -20.89 -30.81 -26.89
C GLN A 58 -20.31 -29.68 -26.02
N GLY A 59 -19.24 -29.02 -26.47
CA GLY A 59 -18.51 -28.03 -25.69
C GLY A 59 -17.75 -28.63 -24.50
N GLY A 60 -17.46 -27.80 -23.50
CA GLY A 60 -16.72 -28.22 -22.31
C GLY A 60 -16.26 -27.04 -21.47
N GLN A 61 -15.43 -27.32 -20.47
CA GLN A 61 -14.91 -26.32 -19.55
C GLN A 61 -13.38 -26.30 -19.60
N ILE A 62 -12.80 -25.11 -19.40
CA ILE A 62 -11.37 -24.94 -19.19
C ILE A 62 -11.19 -24.45 -17.77
N TYR A 63 -10.41 -25.19 -17.00
CA TYR A 63 -9.93 -24.76 -15.69
C TYR A 63 -8.52 -24.18 -15.84
N MET A 64 -8.29 -23.03 -15.22
CA MET A 64 -7.00 -22.34 -15.16
C MET A 64 -6.71 -21.99 -13.70
N SER A 65 -5.69 -22.62 -13.11
CA SER A 65 -5.28 -22.29 -11.75
C SER A 65 -4.40 -21.04 -11.71
N PRO A 66 -4.40 -20.27 -10.60
CA PRO A 66 -3.47 -19.16 -10.41
C PRO A 66 -1.98 -19.57 -10.45
N GLN A 67 -1.68 -20.87 -10.28
CA GLN A 67 -0.32 -21.43 -10.37
C GLN A 67 0.09 -21.81 -11.80
N GLY A 68 -0.78 -21.58 -12.78
CA GLY A 68 -0.51 -21.83 -14.19
C GLY A 68 -0.81 -23.26 -14.64
N VAL A 69 -1.62 -24.01 -13.89
CA VAL A 69 -2.12 -25.32 -14.35
C VAL A 69 -3.38 -25.13 -15.17
N ARG A 70 -3.42 -25.71 -16.37
CA ARG A 70 -4.57 -25.65 -17.28
C ARG A 70 -5.08 -27.06 -17.59
N HIS A 71 -6.38 -27.27 -17.48
CA HIS A 71 -7.04 -28.54 -17.80
C HIS A 71 -8.38 -28.30 -18.52
N ALA A 72 -8.81 -29.24 -19.37
CA ALA A 72 -10.09 -29.21 -20.05
C ALA A 72 -10.94 -30.44 -19.76
N THR A 73 -12.25 -30.25 -19.64
CA THR A 73 -13.23 -31.34 -19.46
C THR A 73 -14.27 -31.33 -20.58
N GLY A 74 -14.98 -32.45 -20.75
CA GLY A 74 -15.98 -32.62 -21.82
C GLY A 74 -15.33 -32.92 -23.17
N THR A 75 -15.91 -32.42 -24.24
CA THR A 75 -15.40 -32.58 -25.62
C THR A 75 -14.55 -31.37 -26.05
N LEU A 76 -14.02 -30.60 -25.09
CA LEU A 76 -13.19 -29.43 -25.39
C LEU A 76 -11.74 -29.88 -25.59
N ALA A 77 -11.20 -29.63 -26.78
CA ALA A 77 -9.82 -29.92 -27.10
C ALA A 77 -8.94 -28.69 -26.83
N LEU A 78 -7.97 -28.81 -25.92
CA LEU A 78 -6.91 -27.82 -25.78
C LEU A 78 -5.97 -27.93 -26.98
N SER A 79 -5.78 -26.82 -27.67
CA SER A 79 -4.75 -26.71 -28.69
C SER A 79 -3.54 -25.96 -28.13
N GLY A 80 -2.37 -26.12 -28.75
CA GLY A 80 -1.18 -25.38 -28.34
C GLY A 80 -1.35 -23.86 -28.46
N GLY A 81 -0.41 -23.10 -27.93
CA GLY A 81 -0.45 -21.64 -27.87
C GLY A 81 -0.16 -21.15 -26.46
N ALA A 82 0.33 -19.93 -26.34
CA ALA A 82 0.59 -19.33 -25.04
C ALA A 82 -0.70 -19.22 -24.23
N PHE A 83 -0.64 -19.64 -22.98
CA PHE A 83 -1.67 -19.49 -21.97
C PHE A 83 -1.00 -19.02 -20.69
N ALA A 84 -1.73 -18.25 -19.88
CA ALA A 84 -1.22 -17.72 -18.63
C ALA A 84 -2.37 -17.41 -17.67
N PRO A 85 -2.20 -17.62 -16.36
CA PRO A 85 -3.11 -17.03 -15.37
C PRO A 85 -2.91 -15.51 -15.32
N ALA A 86 -3.91 -14.78 -14.82
CA ALA A 86 -3.71 -13.38 -14.47
C ALA A 86 -2.73 -13.26 -13.29
N ALA A 87 -1.80 -12.31 -13.37
CA ALA A 87 -0.84 -12.02 -12.32
C ALA A 87 -0.72 -10.51 -12.11
N PHE A 88 -0.64 -10.13 -10.83
CA PHE A 88 -0.48 -8.74 -10.40
C PHE A 88 0.69 -8.62 -9.44
N TYR A 89 1.50 -7.59 -9.63
CA TYR A 89 2.57 -7.22 -8.70
C TYR A 89 2.09 -6.08 -7.81
N ILE A 90 2.11 -6.32 -6.51
CA ILE A 90 1.68 -5.35 -5.48
C ILE A 90 2.91 -4.72 -4.84
N THR A 91 2.94 -3.40 -4.78
CA THR A 91 3.97 -2.65 -4.02
C THR A 91 3.30 -1.69 -3.05
N GLY A 92 3.97 -1.35 -1.95
CA GLY A 92 3.47 -0.44 -0.93
C GLY A 92 4.40 -0.36 0.27
N ALA A 93 3.97 0.35 1.30
CA ALA A 93 4.67 0.40 2.59
C ALA A 93 4.73 -0.98 3.27
N SER A 94 5.78 -1.25 4.07
CA SER A 94 6.05 -2.54 4.75
C SER A 94 4.90 -3.03 5.65
N GLU A 95 3.99 -2.16 6.08
CA GLU A 95 2.86 -2.52 6.95
C GLU A 95 1.51 -2.29 6.28
N ALA A 96 1.51 -2.01 4.97
CA ALA A 96 0.29 -1.87 4.21
C ALA A 96 -0.43 -3.22 4.16
N SER A 97 -1.71 -3.20 4.51
CA SER A 97 -2.60 -4.35 4.36
C SER A 97 -3.49 -4.14 3.14
N PHE A 98 -3.77 -5.22 2.41
CA PHE A 98 -4.70 -5.19 1.29
C PHE A 98 -5.63 -6.40 1.33
N SER A 99 -6.76 -6.28 0.63
CA SER A 99 -7.70 -7.37 0.41
C SER A 99 -7.91 -7.58 -1.08
N ILE A 100 -8.18 -8.82 -1.46
CA ILE A 100 -8.46 -9.21 -2.85
C ILE A 100 -9.95 -9.44 -2.99
N THR A 101 -10.58 -8.70 -3.91
CA THR A 101 -11.98 -8.91 -4.31
C THR A 101 -12.00 -9.39 -5.76
N LEU A 102 -12.40 -10.63 -5.99
CA LEU A 102 -12.66 -11.16 -7.34
C LEU A 102 -14.14 -10.94 -7.71
N PRO A 103 -14.47 -10.99 -9.02
CA PRO A 103 -15.83 -10.79 -9.50
C PRO A 103 -16.83 -11.73 -8.82
N SER A 104 -18.03 -11.23 -8.53
CA SER A 104 -19.15 -12.01 -8.00
C SER A 104 -20.02 -12.60 -9.12
N THR A 105 -19.95 -12.04 -10.32
CA THR A 105 -20.69 -12.49 -11.51
C THR A 105 -19.75 -13.04 -12.58
N PRO A 106 -20.20 -13.99 -13.41
CA PRO A 106 -19.43 -14.45 -14.55
C PRO A 106 -19.12 -13.32 -15.54
N ALA A 107 -17.95 -13.37 -16.17
CA ALA A 107 -17.60 -12.51 -17.31
C ALA A 107 -17.92 -13.25 -18.62
N VAL A 108 -18.31 -12.50 -19.65
CA VAL A 108 -18.58 -13.04 -21.00
C VAL A 108 -17.45 -12.63 -21.93
N LEU A 109 -16.72 -13.61 -22.45
CA LEU A 109 -15.79 -13.41 -23.55
C LEU A 109 -16.51 -13.66 -24.87
N ILE A 110 -16.35 -12.76 -25.84
CA ILE A 110 -16.94 -12.88 -27.17
C ILE A 110 -15.81 -12.99 -28.18
N ASN A 111 -15.85 -14.06 -28.98
CA ASN A 111 -14.94 -14.19 -30.10
C ASN A 111 -15.32 -13.17 -31.19
N VAL A 112 -14.44 -12.20 -31.43
CA VAL A 112 -14.69 -11.08 -32.36
C VAL A 112 -14.96 -11.51 -33.80
N ALA A 113 -14.51 -12.71 -34.21
CA ALA A 113 -14.66 -13.21 -35.58
C ALA A 113 -15.91 -14.09 -35.78
N SER A 114 -16.36 -14.80 -34.74
CA SER A 114 -17.41 -15.82 -34.85
C SER A 114 -18.63 -15.58 -33.97
N SER A 115 -18.63 -14.53 -33.15
CA SER A 115 -19.66 -14.22 -32.14
C SER A 115 -19.93 -15.34 -31.12
N LYS A 116 -19.10 -16.39 -31.10
CA LYS A 116 -19.14 -17.44 -30.08
C LYS A 116 -18.76 -16.85 -28.73
N THR A 117 -19.43 -17.30 -27.67
CA THR A 117 -19.21 -16.80 -26.32
C THR A 117 -18.59 -17.86 -25.42
N MET A 118 -17.84 -17.39 -24.43
CA MET A 118 -17.31 -18.20 -23.32
C MET A 118 -17.66 -17.49 -22.02
N LEU A 119 -18.21 -18.23 -21.06
CA LEU A 119 -18.42 -17.74 -19.71
C LEU A 119 -17.19 -18.04 -18.86
N VAL A 120 -16.71 -17.04 -18.14
CA VAL A 120 -15.64 -17.17 -17.15
C VAL A 120 -16.25 -16.97 -15.77
N SER A 121 -16.25 -18.02 -14.98
CA SER A 121 -16.81 -18.09 -13.62
C SER A 121 -15.80 -18.68 -12.65
N ASP A 122 -16.23 -18.90 -11.40
CA ASP A 122 -15.45 -19.65 -10.40
C ASP A 122 -14.06 -19.06 -10.17
N TRP A 123 -14.01 -17.74 -10.00
CA TRP A 123 -12.78 -16.99 -9.84
C TRP A 123 -12.04 -17.40 -8.56
N GLU A 124 -10.79 -17.82 -8.74
CA GLU A 124 -9.86 -18.17 -7.66
C GLU A 124 -8.63 -17.26 -7.69
N SER A 125 -8.01 -17.04 -6.52
CA SER A 125 -6.77 -16.29 -6.40
C SER A 125 -5.84 -16.94 -5.38
N VAL A 126 -4.54 -16.75 -5.60
CA VAL A 126 -3.52 -17.01 -4.58
C VAL A 126 -2.68 -15.74 -4.43
N PRO A 127 -2.62 -15.14 -3.23
CA PRO A 127 -3.28 -15.55 -1.98
C PRO A 127 -4.82 -15.54 -2.05
N PRO A 128 -5.51 -16.34 -1.21
CA PRO A 128 -6.97 -16.40 -1.19
C PRO A 128 -7.56 -15.06 -0.70
N ARG A 129 -8.90 -14.92 -0.80
CA ARG A 129 -9.65 -13.74 -0.34
C ARG A 129 -9.58 -13.58 1.19
N VAL A 130 -8.45 -13.11 1.68
CA VAL A 130 -8.13 -12.81 3.07
C VAL A 130 -7.32 -11.53 3.08
N LEU A 131 -7.26 -10.83 4.22
CA LEU A 131 -6.32 -9.73 4.41
C LEU A 131 -4.89 -10.27 4.29
N VAL A 132 -4.10 -9.69 3.38
CA VAL A 132 -2.70 -10.03 3.15
C VAL A 132 -1.87 -8.80 3.53
N GLN A 133 -0.90 -9.00 4.42
CA GLN A 133 0.09 -7.98 4.74
C GLN A 133 1.25 -8.06 3.74
N VAL A 134 1.78 -6.91 3.32
CA VAL A 134 3.01 -6.83 2.53
C VAL A 134 4.18 -7.15 3.45
N ASN A 135 4.47 -8.43 3.71
CA ASN A 135 5.59 -8.79 4.57
C ASN A 135 6.92 -8.31 3.95
N SER A 136 7.57 -7.33 4.58
CA SER A 136 9.01 -7.16 4.41
C SER A 136 9.71 -8.39 4.97
N MET A 137 10.68 -8.92 4.23
CA MET A 137 11.52 -10.01 4.71
C MET A 137 12.19 -9.57 6.02
N ALA A 138 11.83 -10.22 7.13
CA ALA A 138 12.48 -9.99 8.41
C ALA A 138 13.97 -10.33 8.29
N VAL A 139 14.83 -9.30 8.28
CA VAL A 139 16.26 -9.46 8.55
C VAL A 139 16.37 -9.88 10.01
N ARG A 140 16.67 -11.16 10.23
CA ARG A 140 17.11 -11.67 11.54
C ARG A 140 18.40 -10.93 11.94
N TRP A 141 18.32 -10.14 13.00
CA TRP A 141 19.51 -9.86 13.81
C TRP A 141 19.71 -11.06 14.74
N LEU A 142 20.92 -11.64 14.68
CA LEU A 142 21.41 -12.58 15.69
C LEU A 142 21.53 -11.90 17.05
#